data_AF-A0ABD5I016-F1
#
_entry.id   AF-A0ABD5I016-F1
#
_cell.length_a   1.000
_cell.length_b   1.000
_cell.length_c   1.000
_cell.angle_alpha   90.00
_cell.angle_beta   90.00
_cell.angle_gamma   90.00
#
_symmetry.space_group_name_H-M   'P 1'
#
loop_
_entity.id
_entity.type
_entity.pdbx_description
1 polymer ?
#
loop_
_entity_poly.entity_id
_entity_poly.type
_entity_poly.pdbx_seq_one_letter_code
_entity_poly.pdbx_strand_id
1 'polypeptide(L)' 'MQTGGILETLFHIVDVEYSWISALQGEEDREPRFKDIQKVKALSDLYKRELEGFLQSWSSSLEC' A
#
# COMPACT_ATOMS: atom_id res chain seq x y z
N MET A 1 -4.79 -7.34 -21.93
CA MET A 1 -4.86 -5.96 -21.38
C MET A 1 -6.34 -5.64 -21.22
N GLN A 2 -6.87 -5.73 -20.01
CA GLN A 2 -8.22 -5.26 -19.72
C GLN A 2 -8.05 -3.83 -19.20
N THR A 3 -8.70 -2.88 -19.85
CA THR A 3 -8.63 -1.47 -19.46
C THR A 3 -9.58 -1.24 -18.29
N GLY A 4 -9.03 -1.08 -17.08
CA GLY A 4 -9.30 0.03 -16.15
C GLY A 4 -10.74 0.26 -15.74
N GLY A 5 -11.07 -0.08 -14.49
CA GLY A 5 -12.22 0.48 -13.76
C GLY A 5 -11.76 1.26 -12.54
N ILE A 6 -12.60 2.17 -12.01
CA ILE A 6 -12.28 2.98 -10.80
C ILE A 6 -11.82 2.09 -9.64
N LEU A 7 -12.44 0.93 -9.46
CA LEU A 7 -12.06 -0.04 -8.43
C LEU A 7 -10.65 -0.61 -8.65
N GLU A 8 -10.30 -0.93 -9.89
CA GLU A 8 -8.98 -1.44 -10.26
C GLU A 8 -7.92 -0.36 -10.06
N THR A 9 -8.20 0.89 -10.43
CA THR A 9 -7.30 2.02 -10.17
C THR A 9 -7.07 2.22 -8.67
N LEU A 10 -8.13 2.22 -7.86
CA LEU A 10 -8.01 2.37 -6.41
C LEU A 10 -7.23 1.22 -5.78
N PHE A 11 -7.49 -0.01 -6.23
CA PHE A 11 -6.73 -1.17 -5.79
C PHE A 11 -5.24 -1.01 -6.13
N HIS A 12 -4.91 -0.65 -7.36
CA HIS A 12 -3.52 -0.49 -7.81
C HIS A 12 -2.77 0.61 -7.03
N ILE A 13 -3.44 1.71 -6.67
CA ILE A 13 -2.84 2.75 -5.82
C ILE A 13 -2.46 2.18 -4.45
N VAL A 14 -3.39 1.48 -3.79
CA VAL A 14 -3.17 0.92 -2.45
C VAL A 14 -2.08 -0.17 -2.47
N ASP A 15 -2.08 -0.99 -3.53
CA ASP A 15 -1.08 -2.03 -3.78
C ASP A 15 0.33 -1.43 -3.91
N VAL A 16 0.51 -0.46 -4.81
CA VAL A 16 1.80 0.20 -5.03
C VAL A 16 2.29 0.93 -3.79
N GLU A 17 1.43 1.66 -3.08
CA GLU A 17 1.81 2.34 -1.82
C GLU A 17 2.40 1.36 -0.81
N TYR A 18 1.79 0.18 -0.65
CA TYR A 18 2.24 -0.83 0.30
C TYR A 18 3.51 -1.56 -0.12
N SER A 19 3.65 -1.89 -1.40
CA SER A 19 4.86 -2.51 -1.94
C SER A 19 6.10 -1.65 -1.69
N TRP A 20 5.98 -0.33 -1.84
CA TRP A 20 7.09 0.59 -1.54
C TRP A 20 7.47 0.59 -0.05
N ILE A 21 6.48 0.60 0.85
CA ILE A 21 6.73 0.55 2.30
C ILE A 21 7.39 -0.78 2.69
N SER A 22 6.86 -1.90 2.19
CA SER A 22 7.39 -3.24 2.46
C SER A 22 8.83 -3.36 1.98
N ALA A 23 9.13 -2.84 0.78
CA ALA A 23 10.49 -2.78 0.25
C ALA A 23 11.44 -1.95 1.13
N LEU A 24 10.98 -0.82 1.66
CA LEU A 24 11.75 0.01 2.59
C LEU A 24 11.98 -0.65 3.95
N GLN A 25 11.04 -1.48 4.41
CA GLN A 25 11.14 -2.23 5.66
C GLN A 25 11.89 -3.57 5.51
N GLY A 26 12.17 -4.01 4.28
CA GLY A 26 12.77 -5.31 4.00
C GLY A 26 11.82 -6.49 4.20
N GLU A 27 10.51 -6.24 4.18
CA GLU A 27 9.47 -7.26 4.32
C GLU A 27 9.10 -7.87 2.95
N GLU A 28 8.60 -9.11 2.98
CA GLU A 28 8.18 -9.82 1.77
C GLU A 28 6.84 -9.26 1.27
N ASP A 29 6.80 -8.90 -0.02
CA ASP A 29 5.61 -8.37 -0.66
C ASP A 29 4.48 -9.41 -0.68
N ARG A 30 3.34 -9.06 -0.08
CA ARG A 30 2.14 -9.89 -0.08
C ARG A 30 1.14 -9.32 -1.08
N GLU A 31 1.05 -9.94 -2.25
CA GLU A 31 0.07 -9.56 -3.29
C GLU A 31 -1.37 -9.80 -2.80
N PRO A 32 -2.15 -8.74 -2.49
CA PRO A 32 -3.52 -8.90 -2.04
C PRO A 32 -4.45 -9.10 -3.24
N ARG A 33 -5.41 -10.02 -3.19
CA ARG A 33 -6.42 -10.16 -4.26
C ARG A 33 -7.79 -9.76 -3.79
N PHE A 34 -8.31 -8.64 -4.29
CA PHE A 34 -9.62 -8.12 -3.92
C PHE A 34 -10.49 -7.80 -5.14
N LYS A 35 -11.80 -8.05 -5.00
CA LYS A 35 -12.82 -7.73 -6.02
C LYS A 35 -13.92 -6.80 -5.50
N ASP A 36 -13.78 -6.26 -4.28
CA ASP A 36 -14.81 -5.50 -3.58
C ASP A 36 -14.27 -4.16 -3.05
N ILE A 37 -15.00 -3.06 -3.29
CA ILE A 37 -14.59 -1.71 -2.85
C ILE A 37 -14.43 -1.59 -1.33
N GLN A 38 -15.25 -2.30 -0.55
CA GLN A 38 -15.15 -2.30 0.91
C GLN A 38 -13.83 -2.93 1.39
N LYS A 39 -13.34 -3.96 0.69
CA LYS A 39 -12.06 -4.59 1.01
C LYS A 39 -10.89 -3.68 0.64
N VAL A 40 -10.96 -3.00 -0.51
CA VAL A 40 -9.96 -1.99 -0.91
C VAL A 40 -9.90 -0.85 0.11
N LYS A 41 -11.06 -0.38 0.60
CA LYS A 41 -11.10 0.66 1.65
C LYS A 41 -10.49 0.19 2.96
N ALA A 42 -10.86 -1.02 3.41
CA ALA A 42 -10.29 -1.60 4.64
C ALA A 42 -8.78 -1.79 4.54
N LEU A 43 -8.29 -2.20 3.37
CA LEU A 43 -6.86 -2.34 3.08
C LEU A 43 -6.15 -0.98 3.13
N SER A 44 -6.71 0.03 2.48
CA SER A 44 -6.17 1.40 2.52
C SER A 44 -6.08 1.94 3.95
N ASP A 45 -7.10 1.68 4.78
CA ASP A 45 -7.11 2.12 6.18
C ASP A 45 -6.08 1.37 7.03
N LEU A 46 -5.86 0.09 6.77
CA LEU A 46 -4.83 -0.70 7.43
C LEU A 46 -3.43 -0.16 7.09
N TYR A 47 -3.13 -0.03 5.79
CA TYR A 47 -1.82 0.38 5.32
C TYR A 47 -1.48 1.82 5.70
N LYS A 48 -2.47 2.72 5.74
CA LYS A 48 -2.26 4.09 6.23
C LYS A 48 -1.79 4.12 7.68
N ARG A 49 -2.37 3.28 8.55
CA ARG A 49 -1.94 3.21 9.96
C ARG A 49 -0.51 2.72 10.11
N GLU A 50 -0.12 1.72 9.32
CA GLU A 50 1.25 1.20 9.31
C GLU A 50 2.23 2.24 8.74
N LEU A 51 1.85 2.91 7.65
CA LEU A 51 2.62 3.99 7.04
C LEU A 51 2.81 5.16 8.00
N GLU A 52 1.77 5.60 8.69
CA GLU A 52 1.87 6.71 9.66
C GLU A 52 2.89 6.39 10.76
N GLY A 53 2.86 5.16 11.29
CA GLY A 53 3.85 4.71 12.28
C GLY A 53 5.27 4.71 11.72
N PHE A 54 5.44 4.21 10.50
CA PHE A 54 6.74 4.20 9.81
C PHE A 54 7.26 5.61 9.53
N LEU A 55 6.45 6.51 8.95
CA LEU A 55 6.83 7.88 8.64
C LEU A 55 7.16 8.70 9.89
N GLN A 56 6.46 8.48 11.01
CA GLN A 56 6.81 9.12 12.28
C GLN A 56 8.18 8.66 12.82
N SER A 57 8.57 7.42 12.52
CA SER A 57 9.89 6.88 12.87
C SER A 57 10.97 7.20 11.85
N TRP A 58 10.60 7.75 10.67
CA TRP A 58 11.53 8.08 9.61
C TRP A 58 12.38 9.30 10.00
N SER A 59 13.69 9.12 10.08
CA SER A 59 14.68 10.19 10.22
C SER A 59 15.49 10.37 8.95
N SER A 60 16.02 11.57 8.69
CA SER A 60 16.86 11.88 7.51
C SER A 60 18.10 10.99 7.33
N SER A 61 18.43 10.14 8.30
CA SER A 61 19.43 9.07 8.16
C SER A 61 19.01 7.91 7.24
N LEU A 62 17.71 7.82 6.88
CA LEU A 62 17.15 6.86 5.93
C LEU A 62 17.00 7.47 4.52
N GLU A 63 17.19 8.79 4.39
CA GLU A 63 17.27 9.49 3.12
C GLU A 63 18.69 9.28 2.59
N CYS A 64 18.88 8.28 1.74
CA CYS A 64 20.17 7.97 1.10
C CYS A 64 20.65 9.13 0.22
#